data_AF-A0AAV1YVS1-F1
#
_entry.id   AF-A0AAV1YVS1-F1
#
_cell.length_a   1.000
_cell.length_b   1.000
_cell.length_c   1.000
_cell.angle_alpha   90.00
_cell.angle_beta   90.00
_cell.angle_gamma   90.00
#
_symmetry.space_group_name_H-M   'P 1'
#
loop_
_entity.id
_entity.type
_entity.pdbx_description
1 polymer ?
#
loop_
_entity_poly.entity_id
_entity_poly.type
_entity_poly.pdbx_seq_one_letter_code
_entity_poly.pdbx_strand_id
1 'polypeptide(L)'
;MAKAIPSLEVLPKVLEVLNLIVAVIDAPAKKPKGKLKFDIYSYAAAEMYECSNVQTVGKKCVDLVNQSICSQRYEQAAKLLCILSQDTTVYENFLFKATMIILENLQFFDKENVVYKFLKDVQNLAFVNKKEAVLEYILCGIRNNFSNLSNKLKSFSFVKKLRKHATIDPLFEAYGAYVDYMMQLHTDEVFSNCEMQVSQASQISLEGVITKFKSLIRIPGEWDIFVLKLVEMLESSGKIEEVQEVLCDYAKCNSCHLNGHIYLCEYLRKHDLDSEIMLDHLKMMNFINV
;
A
#
# COMPACT_ATOMS: atom_id res chain seq x y z
N MET A 1 9.72 -2.88 -40.16
CA MET A 1 8.56 -2.13 -40.71
C MET A 1 8.44 -0.83 -39.92
N ALA A 2 8.68 0.31 -40.54
CA ALA A 2 8.47 1.62 -39.91
C ALA A 2 6.96 1.87 -39.80
N LYS A 3 6.43 2.01 -38.57
CA LYS A 3 5.04 2.47 -38.38
C LYS A 3 4.97 3.90 -38.92
N ALA A 4 4.06 4.13 -39.88
CA ALA A 4 3.83 5.45 -40.45
C ALA A 4 3.56 6.47 -39.33
N ILE A 5 4.20 7.64 -39.42
CA ILE A 5 3.87 8.77 -38.54
C ILE A 5 2.47 9.23 -38.96
N PRO A 6 1.46 9.16 -38.08
CA PRO A 6 0.10 9.54 -38.42
C PRO A 6 0.00 11.04 -38.72
N SER A 7 -1.01 11.40 -39.51
CA SER A 7 -1.20 12.76 -40.03
C SER A 7 -1.47 13.77 -38.90
N LEU A 8 -1.08 15.04 -39.13
CA LEU A 8 -1.28 16.16 -38.22
C LEU A 8 -2.76 16.37 -37.78
N GLU A 9 -3.72 15.75 -38.48
CA GLU A 9 -5.16 15.86 -38.23
C GLU A 9 -5.68 14.97 -37.08
N VAL A 10 -4.92 13.97 -36.64
CA VAL A 10 -5.37 13.02 -35.60
C VAL A 10 -5.29 13.64 -34.21
N LEU A 11 -4.24 14.42 -33.94
CA LEU A 11 -3.98 15.04 -32.63
C LEU A 11 -5.11 16.00 -32.17
N PRO A 12 -5.58 16.96 -33.00
CA PRO A 12 -6.70 17.82 -32.62
C PRO A 12 -7.96 17.03 -32.26
N LYS A 13 -8.24 15.92 -32.97
CA LYS A 13 -9.42 15.08 -32.72
C LYS A 13 -9.33 14.34 -31.40
N VAL A 14 -8.17 13.79 -31.03
CA VAL A 14 -7.97 13.14 -29.73
C VAL A 14 -8.17 14.13 -28.59
N LEU A 15 -7.62 15.35 -28.72
CA LEU A 15 -7.80 16.41 -27.73
C LEU A 15 -9.25 16.87 -27.62
N GLU A 16 -9.98 16.93 -28.74
CA GLU A 16 -11.41 17.24 -28.75
C GLU A 16 -12.22 16.16 -28.02
N VAL A 17 -11.97 14.88 -28.29
CA VAL A 17 -12.66 13.77 -27.60
C VAL A 17 -12.30 13.77 -26.10
N LEU A 18 -11.05 14.03 -25.72
CA LEU A 18 -10.65 14.17 -24.31
C LEU A 18 -11.36 15.35 -23.64
N ASN A 19 -11.47 16.49 -24.31
CA ASN A 19 -12.22 17.64 -23.78
C ASN A 19 -13.72 17.33 -23.68
N LEU A 20 -14.29 16.57 -24.63
CA LEU A 20 -15.68 16.11 -24.56
C LEU A 20 -15.89 15.13 -23.41
N ILE A 21 -14.95 14.20 -23.18
CA ILE A 21 -14.95 13.31 -22.03
C ILE A 21 -14.96 14.15 -20.76
N VAL A 22 -14.05 15.12 -20.61
CA VAL A 22 -14.00 16.03 -19.46
C VAL A 22 -15.31 16.82 -19.31
N ALA A 23 -15.85 17.40 -20.38
CA ALA A 23 -17.05 18.23 -20.34
C ALA A 23 -18.35 17.45 -20.02
N VAL A 24 -18.51 16.25 -20.58
CA VAL A 24 -19.63 15.35 -20.27
C VAL A 24 -19.56 14.89 -18.82
N ILE A 25 -18.35 14.75 -18.30
CA ILE A 25 -18.07 14.29 -16.95
C ILE A 25 -18.15 15.42 -15.91
N ASP A 26 -17.92 16.68 -16.31
CA ASP A 26 -18.11 17.90 -15.49
C ASP A 26 -19.58 18.25 -15.26
N ALA A 27 -20.51 17.54 -15.90
CA ALA A 27 -21.92 17.60 -15.56
C ALA A 27 -22.13 17.19 -14.08
N PRO A 28 -23.06 17.84 -13.35
CA PRO A 28 -23.22 17.65 -11.92
C PRO A 28 -23.33 16.17 -11.53
N ALA A 29 -22.44 15.75 -10.62
CA ALA A 29 -22.28 14.37 -10.22
C ALA A 29 -23.59 13.79 -9.63
N LYS A 30 -24.19 12.85 -10.33
CA LYS A 30 -25.16 11.94 -9.71
C LYS A 30 -24.36 10.94 -8.89
N LYS A 31 -24.72 10.73 -7.62
CA LYS A 31 -24.11 9.70 -6.76
C LYS A 31 -24.04 8.38 -7.53
N PRO A 32 -22.86 7.76 -7.71
CA PRO A 32 -22.76 6.53 -8.46
C PRO A 32 -23.43 5.42 -7.66
N LYS A 33 -24.56 4.93 -8.18
CA LYS A 33 -25.15 3.64 -7.80
C LYS A 33 -24.91 2.68 -8.96
N GLY A 34 -23.74 2.05 -9.01
CA GLY A 34 -23.42 1.05 -10.04
C GLY A 34 -21.92 0.82 -10.26
N LYS A 35 -21.60 -0.28 -10.94
CA LYS A 35 -20.23 -0.62 -11.39
C LYS A 35 -19.68 0.49 -12.30
N LEU A 36 -18.38 0.76 -12.20
CA LEU A 36 -17.64 1.62 -13.14
C LEU A 36 -17.93 1.16 -14.58
N LYS A 37 -18.57 2.01 -15.38
CA LYS A 37 -18.81 1.78 -16.81
C LYS A 37 -18.04 2.81 -17.61
N PHE A 38 -17.17 2.33 -18.51
CA PHE A 38 -16.57 3.16 -19.54
C PHE A 38 -17.65 3.50 -20.57
N ASP A 39 -17.74 4.78 -20.95
CA ASP A 39 -18.66 5.23 -22.00
C ASP A 39 -18.04 5.06 -23.38
N ILE A 40 -18.87 5.15 -24.43
CA ILE A 40 -18.43 5.00 -25.82
C ILE A 40 -17.33 5.99 -26.21
N TYR A 41 -17.33 7.17 -25.59
CA TYR A 41 -16.33 8.21 -25.83
C TYR A 41 -14.96 7.84 -25.25
N SER A 42 -14.93 7.23 -24.05
CA SER A 42 -13.71 6.72 -23.42
C SER A 42 -13.04 5.65 -24.29
N TYR A 43 -13.84 4.75 -24.86
CA TYR A 43 -13.34 3.72 -25.79
C TYR A 43 -12.85 4.34 -27.11
N ALA A 44 -13.62 5.24 -27.71
CA ALA A 44 -13.23 5.92 -28.94
C ALA A 44 -11.94 6.73 -28.77
N ALA A 45 -11.76 7.41 -27.63
CA ALA A 45 -10.53 8.14 -27.34
C ALA A 45 -9.31 7.22 -27.22
N ALA A 46 -9.46 6.06 -26.56
CA ALA A 46 -8.38 5.08 -26.44
C ALA A 46 -7.96 4.51 -27.81
N GLU A 47 -8.93 4.18 -28.67
CA GLU A 47 -8.70 3.67 -30.02
C GLU A 47 -8.05 4.73 -30.93
N MET A 48 -8.54 5.98 -30.88
CA MET A 48 -7.95 7.09 -31.64
C MET A 48 -6.53 7.42 -31.15
N TYR A 49 -6.27 7.28 -29.85
CA TYR A 49 -4.94 7.49 -29.28
C TYR A 49 -3.92 6.47 -29.83
N GLU A 50 -4.29 5.18 -29.88
CA GLU A 50 -3.43 4.10 -30.39
C GLU A 50 -2.99 4.36 -31.85
N CYS A 51 -3.85 5.02 -32.63
CA CYS A 51 -3.59 5.41 -34.01
C CYS A 51 -2.76 6.70 -34.16
N SER A 52 -2.49 7.44 -33.08
CA SER A 52 -1.97 8.80 -33.14
C SER A 52 -0.46 8.95 -32.89
N ASN A 53 0.26 8.01 -32.28
CA ASN A 53 1.73 8.08 -32.04
C ASN A 53 2.25 9.44 -31.46
N VAL A 54 1.40 10.31 -30.89
CA VAL A 54 1.76 11.69 -30.55
C VAL A 54 2.16 11.84 -29.07
N GLN A 55 3.43 12.07 -28.83
CA GLN A 55 4.04 12.25 -27.49
C GLN A 55 3.48 13.45 -26.69
N THR A 56 2.97 14.50 -27.34
CA THR A 56 2.45 15.70 -26.66
C THR A 56 1.10 15.48 -25.96
N VAL A 57 0.36 14.44 -26.34
CA VAL A 57 -0.93 14.08 -25.69
C VAL A 57 -0.69 13.46 -24.32
N GLY A 58 0.37 12.65 -24.18
CA GLY A 58 0.74 11.98 -22.93
C GLY A 58 0.87 12.94 -21.75
N LYS A 59 1.64 14.03 -21.93
CA LYS A 59 1.83 15.04 -20.86
C LYS A 59 0.53 15.70 -20.42
N LYS A 60 -0.32 16.10 -21.37
CA LYS A 60 -1.60 16.76 -21.05
C LYS A 60 -2.57 15.78 -20.37
N CYS A 61 -2.58 14.52 -20.77
CA CYS A 61 -3.35 13.48 -20.11
C CYS A 61 -2.84 13.19 -18.68
N VAL A 62 -1.52 13.18 -18.45
CA VAL A 62 -0.94 13.07 -17.10
C VAL A 62 -1.44 14.19 -16.19
N ASP A 63 -1.41 15.44 -16.68
CA ASP A 63 -1.88 16.60 -15.91
C ASP A 63 -3.38 16.48 -15.58
N LEU A 64 -4.21 16.04 -16.52
CA LEU A 64 -5.64 15.81 -16.31
C LEU A 64 -5.92 14.66 -15.33
N VAL A 65 -5.14 13.57 -15.38
CA VAL A 65 -5.23 12.46 -14.41
C VAL A 65 -4.90 12.98 -13.01
N ASN A 66 -3.78 13.70 -12.85
CA ASN A 66 -3.39 14.27 -11.56
C ASN A 66 -4.45 15.23 -11.02
N GLN A 67 -4.96 16.14 -11.84
CA GLN A 67 -6.01 17.07 -11.44
C GLN A 67 -7.28 16.33 -10.99
N SER A 68 -7.66 15.28 -11.72
CA SER A 68 -8.82 14.45 -11.37
C SER A 68 -8.62 13.71 -10.04
N ILE A 69 -7.43 13.15 -9.81
CA ILE A 69 -7.07 12.50 -8.53
C ILE A 69 -7.11 13.51 -7.37
N CYS A 70 -6.45 14.67 -7.51
CA CYS A 70 -6.42 15.71 -6.48
C CYS A 70 -7.83 16.25 -6.16
N SER A 71 -8.73 16.23 -7.15
CA SER A 71 -10.12 16.64 -6.99
C SER A 71 -11.04 15.51 -6.49
N GLN A 72 -10.49 14.35 -6.10
CA GLN A 72 -11.22 13.14 -5.66
C GLN A 72 -12.19 12.57 -6.72
N ARG A 73 -11.92 12.83 -8.00
CA ARG A 73 -12.75 12.40 -9.13
C ARG A 73 -12.21 11.11 -9.74
N TYR A 74 -12.17 10.05 -8.94
CA TYR A 74 -11.46 8.81 -9.27
C TYR A 74 -12.01 8.06 -10.50
N GLU A 75 -13.32 8.11 -10.77
CA GLU A 75 -13.89 7.51 -11.99
C GLU A 75 -13.39 8.22 -13.25
N GLN A 76 -13.20 9.54 -13.17
CA GLN A 76 -12.70 10.37 -14.26
C GLN A 76 -11.22 10.07 -14.51
N ALA A 77 -10.46 10.04 -13.42
CA ALA A 77 -9.06 9.64 -13.44
C ALA A 77 -8.89 8.24 -14.06
N ALA A 78 -9.76 7.28 -13.75
CA ALA A 78 -9.71 5.92 -14.31
C ALA A 78 -9.91 5.90 -15.83
N LYS A 79 -10.87 6.68 -16.36
CA LYS A 79 -11.12 6.80 -17.80
C LYS A 79 -9.92 7.41 -18.53
N LEU A 80 -9.39 8.51 -18.01
CA LEU A 80 -8.22 9.18 -18.57
C LEU A 80 -6.97 8.28 -18.51
N LEU A 81 -6.79 7.54 -17.42
CA LEU A 81 -5.67 6.62 -17.26
C LEU A 81 -5.74 5.45 -18.24
N CYS A 82 -6.94 4.97 -18.59
CA CYS A 82 -7.12 3.94 -19.62
C CYS A 82 -6.59 4.41 -20.99
N ILE A 83 -6.86 5.66 -21.35
CA ILE A 83 -6.33 6.27 -22.57
C ILE A 83 -4.81 6.42 -22.46
N LEU A 84 -4.32 6.92 -21.32
CA LEU A 84 -2.89 7.12 -21.08
C LEU A 84 -2.09 5.81 -21.09
N SER A 85 -2.70 4.69 -20.70
CA SER A 85 -2.03 3.38 -20.68
C SER A 85 -1.61 2.87 -22.07
N GLN A 86 -2.15 3.45 -23.14
CA GLN A 86 -1.75 3.17 -24.52
C GLN A 86 -0.50 3.96 -24.97
N ASP A 87 -0.07 4.94 -24.18
CA ASP A 87 1.11 5.76 -24.46
C ASP A 87 2.40 5.07 -24.01
N THR A 88 3.23 4.66 -24.95
CA THR A 88 4.52 4.01 -24.67
C THR A 88 5.58 4.97 -24.12
N THR A 89 5.33 6.28 -24.15
CA THR A 89 6.23 7.30 -23.59
C THR A 89 5.95 7.64 -22.14
N VAL A 90 4.82 7.17 -21.59
CA VAL A 90 4.46 7.42 -20.20
C VAL A 90 5.24 6.48 -19.28
N TYR A 91 5.71 7.05 -18.17
CA TYR A 91 6.49 6.31 -17.18
C TYR A 91 5.62 5.26 -16.47
N GLU A 92 6.06 4.00 -16.50
CA GLU A 92 5.39 2.87 -15.83
C GLU A 92 5.13 3.16 -14.34
N ASN A 93 6.04 3.89 -13.67
CA ASN A 93 5.88 4.30 -12.27
C ASN A 93 4.69 5.24 -12.05
N PHE A 94 4.43 6.16 -13.00
CA PHE A 94 3.26 7.02 -12.92
C PHE A 94 1.97 6.20 -13.06
N LEU A 95 1.90 5.34 -14.08
CA LEU A 95 0.75 4.46 -14.30
C LEU A 95 0.48 3.59 -13.08
N PHE A 96 1.53 3.01 -12.49
CA PHE A 96 1.44 2.21 -11.28
C PHE A 96 0.83 3.01 -10.11
N LYS A 97 1.41 4.16 -9.76
CA LYS A 97 0.98 4.97 -8.60
C LYS A 97 -0.43 5.54 -8.80
N ALA A 98 -0.71 6.08 -9.97
CA ALA A 98 -2.03 6.61 -10.29
C ALA A 98 -3.10 5.51 -10.24
N THR A 99 -2.81 4.32 -10.79
CA THR A 99 -3.75 3.19 -10.74
C THR A 99 -3.99 2.75 -9.30
N MET A 100 -2.96 2.64 -8.44
CA MET A 100 -3.14 2.25 -7.05
C MET A 100 -4.04 3.23 -6.28
N ILE A 101 -3.82 4.54 -6.43
CA ILE A 101 -4.65 5.57 -5.79
C ILE A 101 -6.11 5.45 -6.24
N ILE A 102 -6.33 5.26 -7.55
CA ILE A 102 -7.67 5.11 -8.13
C ILE A 102 -8.34 3.83 -7.61
N LEU A 103 -7.64 2.69 -7.64
CA LEU A 103 -8.17 1.41 -7.18
C LEU A 103 -8.52 1.45 -5.69
N GLU A 104 -7.71 2.13 -4.88
CA GLU A 104 -7.96 2.28 -3.44
C GLU A 104 -9.22 3.09 -3.16
N ASN A 105 -9.55 4.09 -3.98
CA ASN A 105 -10.68 4.98 -3.73
C ASN A 105 -11.97 4.60 -4.49
N LEU A 106 -11.88 3.75 -5.51
CA LEU A 106 -13.05 3.23 -6.22
C LEU A 106 -13.66 2.01 -5.53
N GLN A 107 -14.97 1.87 -5.69
CA GLN A 107 -15.74 0.75 -5.17
C GLN A 107 -15.87 -0.34 -6.24
N PHE A 108 -15.37 -1.53 -5.92
CA PHE A 108 -15.47 -2.72 -6.76
C PHE A 108 -16.16 -3.84 -6.00
N PHE A 109 -16.97 -4.63 -6.70
CA PHE A 109 -17.59 -5.82 -6.10
C PHE A 109 -16.56 -6.83 -5.59
N ASP A 110 -15.44 -6.97 -6.30
CA ASP A 110 -14.34 -7.87 -5.96
C ASP A 110 -13.01 -7.12 -6.02
N LYS A 111 -12.86 -6.17 -5.10
CA LYS A 111 -11.69 -5.28 -5.03
C LYS A 111 -10.39 -6.07 -4.87
N GLU A 112 -10.42 -7.12 -4.06
CA GLU A 112 -9.25 -7.96 -3.79
C GLU A 112 -8.72 -8.63 -5.06
N ASN A 113 -9.58 -9.25 -5.88
CA ASN A 113 -9.12 -9.87 -7.12
C ASN A 113 -8.70 -8.84 -8.18
N VAL A 114 -9.38 -7.69 -8.25
CA VAL A 114 -9.01 -6.60 -9.16
C VAL A 114 -7.59 -6.09 -8.86
N VAL A 115 -7.32 -5.74 -7.59
CA VAL A 115 -6.00 -5.26 -7.16
C VAL A 115 -4.93 -6.33 -7.34
N TYR A 116 -5.22 -7.58 -6.97
CA TYR A 116 -4.28 -8.68 -7.14
C TYR A 116 -3.90 -8.93 -8.60
N LYS A 117 -4.87 -8.90 -9.52
CA LYS A 117 -4.62 -9.05 -10.96
C LYS A 117 -3.75 -7.90 -11.48
N PHE A 118 -4.12 -6.67 -11.14
CA PHE A 118 -3.34 -5.49 -11.53
C PHE A 118 -1.88 -5.61 -11.08
N LEU A 119 -1.63 -5.99 -9.82
CA LEU A 119 -0.25 -6.11 -9.35
C LEU A 119 0.53 -7.27 -9.96
N LYS A 120 -0.14 -8.35 -10.36
CA LYS A 120 0.51 -9.38 -11.18
C LYS A 120 1.01 -8.83 -12.50
N ASP A 121 0.22 -7.97 -13.14
CA ASP A 121 0.61 -7.32 -14.39
C ASP A 121 1.78 -6.34 -14.15
N VAL A 122 1.74 -5.58 -13.05
CA VAL A 122 2.83 -4.67 -12.62
C VAL A 122 4.14 -5.42 -12.38
N GLN A 123 4.13 -6.68 -11.92
CA GLN A 123 5.37 -7.44 -11.73
C GLN A 123 6.15 -7.68 -13.03
N ASN A 124 5.47 -7.61 -14.18
CA ASN A 124 6.07 -7.81 -15.49
C ASN A 124 6.63 -6.51 -16.09
N LEU A 125 6.36 -5.36 -15.46
CA LEU A 125 6.89 -4.06 -15.89
C LEU A 125 8.40 -3.95 -15.59
N ALA A 126 9.13 -3.29 -16.48
CA ALA A 126 10.58 -3.29 -16.47
C ALA A 126 11.16 -2.32 -15.43
N PHE A 127 10.54 -1.15 -15.30
CA PHE A 127 11.03 0.01 -14.56
C PHE A 127 10.28 0.27 -13.24
N VAL A 128 9.27 -0.55 -12.92
CA VAL A 128 8.59 -0.48 -11.63
C VAL A 128 9.38 -1.17 -10.53
N ASN A 129 9.46 -0.51 -9.38
CA ASN A 129 10.03 -1.10 -8.18
C ASN A 129 9.12 -2.21 -7.64
N LYS A 130 9.51 -3.48 -7.88
CA LYS A 130 8.76 -4.66 -7.46
C LYS A 130 8.60 -4.77 -5.94
N LYS A 131 9.54 -4.23 -5.16
CA LYS A 131 9.43 -4.19 -3.70
C LYS A 131 8.31 -3.23 -3.29
N GLU A 132 8.35 -2.01 -3.80
CA GLU A 132 7.31 -1.00 -3.57
C GLU A 132 5.92 -1.52 -3.98
N ALA A 133 5.80 -2.12 -5.17
CA ALA A 133 4.53 -2.67 -5.65
C ALA A 133 3.93 -3.74 -4.72
N VAL A 134 4.76 -4.62 -4.17
CA VAL A 134 4.28 -5.64 -3.21
C VAL A 134 3.93 -5.03 -1.86
N LEU A 135 4.64 -4.00 -1.40
CA LEU A 135 4.30 -3.30 -0.16
C LEU A 135 2.97 -2.54 -0.29
N GLU A 136 2.75 -1.87 -1.41
CA GLU A 136 1.47 -1.22 -1.72
C GLU A 136 0.31 -2.22 -1.76
N TYR A 137 0.54 -3.46 -2.24
CA TYR A 137 -0.45 -4.53 -2.11
C TYR A 137 -0.83 -4.82 -0.68
N ILE A 138 0.18 -4.97 0.19
CA ILE A 138 -0.02 -5.34 1.58
C ILE A 138 -0.78 -4.22 2.29
N LEU A 139 -0.36 -2.96 2.12
CA LEU A 139 -1.02 -1.80 2.70
C LEU A 139 -2.47 -1.66 2.21
N CYS A 140 -2.71 -1.78 0.90
CA CYS A 140 -4.05 -1.77 0.34
C CYS A 140 -4.89 -2.92 0.92
N GLY A 141 -4.32 -4.12 1.05
CA GLY A 141 -5.01 -5.28 1.58
C GLY A 141 -5.36 -5.17 3.05
N ILE A 142 -4.47 -4.59 3.87
CA ILE A 142 -4.73 -4.30 5.28
C ILE A 142 -5.88 -3.27 5.40
N ARG A 143 -5.81 -2.15 4.67
CA ARG A 143 -6.83 -1.09 4.73
C ARG A 143 -8.22 -1.55 4.28
N ASN A 144 -8.28 -2.55 3.41
CA ASN A 144 -9.52 -3.07 2.84
C ASN A 144 -9.89 -4.47 3.37
N ASN A 145 -9.21 -4.96 4.42
CA ASN A 145 -9.45 -6.27 5.05
C ASN A 145 -9.55 -7.44 4.05
N PHE A 146 -8.57 -7.55 3.16
CA PHE A 146 -8.51 -8.63 2.16
C PHE A 146 -8.31 -10.00 2.83
N SER A 147 -9.27 -10.90 2.64
CA SER A 147 -9.32 -12.19 3.36
C SER A 147 -8.28 -13.20 2.86
N ASN A 148 -7.82 -13.12 1.60
CA ASN A 148 -6.80 -14.03 1.07
C ASN A 148 -5.44 -13.36 0.87
N LEU A 149 -5.16 -12.27 1.60
CA LEU A 149 -3.94 -11.47 1.46
C LEU A 149 -2.66 -12.32 1.61
N SER A 150 -2.52 -13.06 2.71
CA SER A 150 -1.34 -13.91 3.00
C SER A 150 -1.12 -15.00 1.93
N ASN A 151 -2.20 -15.64 1.49
CA ASN A 151 -2.15 -16.69 0.46
C ASN A 151 -1.74 -16.13 -0.91
N LYS A 152 -2.31 -15.00 -1.33
CA LYS A 152 -1.96 -14.33 -2.58
C LYS A 152 -0.56 -13.76 -2.55
N LEU A 153 -0.09 -13.24 -1.42
CA LEU A 153 1.27 -12.72 -1.26
C LEU A 153 2.33 -13.79 -1.61
N LYS A 154 2.12 -15.02 -1.13
CA LYS A 154 3.02 -16.16 -1.39
C LYS A 154 3.12 -16.52 -2.87
N SER A 155 2.16 -16.10 -3.70
CA SER A 155 2.12 -16.41 -5.13
C SER A 155 3.02 -15.53 -5.99
N PHE A 156 3.35 -14.31 -5.54
CA PHE A 156 4.13 -13.32 -6.29
C PHE A 156 5.54 -13.82 -6.61
N SER A 157 5.98 -13.58 -7.84
CA SER A 157 7.27 -14.07 -8.35
C SER A 157 8.45 -13.47 -7.61
N PHE A 158 8.38 -12.17 -7.31
CA PHE A 158 9.38 -11.45 -6.52
C PHE A 158 9.51 -12.02 -5.10
N VAL A 159 8.40 -12.28 -4.42
CA VAL A 159 8.36 -12.90 -3.08
C VAL A 159 8.92 -14.32 -3.11
N LYS A 160 8.69 -15.08 -4.19
CA LYS A 160 9.31 -16.40 -4.39
C LYS A 160 10.83 -16.28 -4.57
N LYS A 161 11.33 -15.27 -5.28
CA LYS A 161 12.78 -15.05 -5.47
C LYS A 161 13.47 -14.63 -4.16
N LEU A 162 12.91 -13.67 -3.42
CA LEU A 162 13.47 -13.25 -2.13
C LEU A 162 13.65 -14.42 -1.16
N ARG A 163 12.63 -15.28 -1.02
CA ARG A 163 12.70 -16.47 -0.16
C ARG A 163 13.79 -17.46 -0.58
N LYS A 164 14.09 -17.58 -1.88
CA LYS A 164 15.14 -18.48 -2.38
C LYS A 164 16.56 -18.00 -2.07
N HIS A 165 16.76 -16.68 -1.98
CA HIS A 165 18.07 -16.10 -1.71
C HIS A 165 18.36 -15.90 -0.22
N ALA A 166 17.51 -16.41 0.68
CA ALA A 166 17.61 -16.30 2.15
C ALA A 166 17.80 -14.87 2.69
N THR A 167 17.63 -13.86 1.84
CA THR A 167 17.66 -12.44 2.14
C THR A 167 16.21 -11.97 2.15
N ILE A 168 15.48 -12.35 3.19
CA ILE A 168 14.15 -11.78 3.40
C ILE A 168 14.36 -10.40 3.99
N ASP A 169 13.88 -9.39 3.27
CA ASP A 169 13.85 -8.02 3.74
C ASP A 169 13.09 -7.96 5.07
N PRO A 170 13.68 -7.43 6.16
CA PRO A 170 13.01 -7.36 7.46
C PRO A 170 11.65 -6.68 7.38
N LEU A 171 11.50 -5.70 6.47
CA LEU A 171 10.24 -5.02 6.22
C LEU A 171 9.15 -5.96 5.67
N PHE A 172 9.49 -6.88 4.76
CA PHE A 172 8.53 -7.85 4.23
C PHE A 172 8.13 -8.89 5.27
N GLU A 173 9.07 -9.29 6.12
CA GLU A 173 8.79 -10.21 7.22
C GLU A 173 7.87 -9.56 8.26
N ALA A 174 8.14 -8.30 8.60
CA ALA A 174 7.34 -7.50 9.52
C ALA A 174 5.90 -7.33 9.03
N TYR A 175 5.72 -6.86 7.79
CA TYR A 175 4.39 -6.71 7.20
C TYR A 175 3.69 -8.06 6.99
N GLY A 176 4.42 -9.11 6.63
CA GLY A 176 3.87 -10.46 6.52
C GLY A 176 3.33 -10.97 7.86
N ALA A 177 4.13 -10.82 8.93
CA ALA A 177 3.73 -11.19 10.28
C ALA A 177 2.56 -10.34 10.80
N TYR A 178 2.51 -9.05 10.44
CA TYR A 178 1.38 -8.19 10.74
C TYR A 178 0.09 -8.64 10.04
N VAL A 179 0.17 -8.99 8.75
CA VAL A 179 -0.97 -9.56 8.01
C VAL A 179 -1.44 -10.86 8.64
N ASP A 180 -0.52 -11.75 9.01
CA ASP A 180 -0.84 -13.00 9.66
C ASP A 180 -1.58 -12.75 11.00
N TYR A 181 -1.16 -11.76 11.79
CA TYR A 181 -1.85 -11.35 13.02
C TYR A 181 -3.25 -10.78 12.78
N MET A 182 -3.42 -9.88 11.80
CA MET A 182 -4.74 -9.32 11.47
C MET A 182 -5.73 -10.40 11.04
N MET A 183 -5.26 -11.38 10.26
CA MET A 183 -6.07 -12.53 9.87
C MET A 183 -6.49 -13.38 11.08
N GLN A 184 -5.63 -13.54 12.08
CA GLN A 184 -5.95 -14.24 13.32
C GLN A 184 -7.03 -13.49 14.12
N LEU A 185 -6.90 -12.18 14.31
CA LEU A 185 -7.91 -11.38 15.04
C LEU A 185 -9.31 -11.52 14.43
N HIS A 186 -9.43 -11.41 13.11
CA HIS A 186 -10.72 -11.60 12.43
C HIS A 186 -11.26 -13.02 12.57
N THR A 187 -10.38 -14.00 12.68
CA THR A 187 -10.75 -15.40 12.88
C THR A 187 -11.31 -15.60 14.29
N ASP A 188 -10.65 -15.04 15.31
CA ASP A 188 -11.07 -15.12 16.71
C ASP A 188 -12.40 -14.36 16.97
N GLU A 189 -12.63 -13.21 16.33
CA GLU A 189 -13.92 -12.50 16.38
C GLU A 189 -15.08 -13.32 15.80
N VAL A 190 -14.83 -14.05 14.70
CA VAL A 190 -15.84 -14.88 14.03
C VAL A 190 -16.10 -16.17 14.82
N PHE A 191 -15.08 -16.79 15.39
CA PHE A 191 -15.20 -18.02 16.17
C PHE A 191 -15.68 -17.81 17.61
N SER A 192 -15.49 -16.61 18.19
CA SER A 192 -16.13 -16.25 19.47
C SER A 192 -17.66 -16.28 19.40
N ASN A 193 -18.26 -16.29 18.20
CA ASN A 193 -19.70 -16.38 17.97
C ASN A 193 -20.19 -17.77 17.51
N CYS A 194 -19.30 -18.75 17.31
CA CYS A 194 -19.65 -20.09 16.85
C CYS A 194 -18.74 -21.13 17.50
N GLU A 195 -19.25 -21.81 18.54
CA GLU A 195 -18.64 -22.99 19.14
C GLU A 195 -18.67 -24.18 18.16
N MET A 196 -17.87 -24.18 17.09
CA MET A 196 -17.58 -25.41 16.35
C MET A 196 -16.33 -25.34 15.47
N GLN A 197 -15.39 -26.23 15.82
CA GLN A 197 -14.35 -26.86 14.99
C GLN A 197 -13.23 -25.97 14.42
N VAL A 198 -12.13 -25.98 15.18
CA VAL A 198 -10.77 -25.65 14.70
C VAL A 198 -10.34 -26.68 13.65
N SER A 199 -10.42 -26.30 12.38
CA SER A 199 -9.75 -27.04 11.30
C SER A 199 -8.27 -26.63 11.24
N GLN A 200 -7.38 -27.62 11.14
CA GLN A 200 -5.91 -27.50 11.15
C GLN A 200 -5.32 -26.79 9.90
N ALA A 201 -5.79 -25.58 9.59
CA ALA A 201 -5.16 -24.71 8.60
C ALA A 201 -4.24 -23.72 9.32
N SER A 202 -2.98 -24.10 9.55
CA SER A 202 -1.87 -23.22 9.97
C SER A 202 -2.25 -22.23 11.08
N GLN A 203 -2.40 -22.69 12.33
CA GLN A 203 -2.57 -21.78 13.46
C GLN A 203 -1.37 -20.82 13.51
N ILE A 204 -1.58 -19.59 13.04
CA ILE A 204 -0.66 -18.49 13.25
C ILE A 204 -0.67 -18.29 14.77
N SER A 205 0.47 -18.56 15.41
CA SER A 205 0.62 -18.33 16.85
C SER A 205 0.93 -16.85 17.08
N LEU A 206 0.14 -16.20 17.95
CA LEU A 206 0.42 -14.84 18.43
C LEU A 206 1.86 -14.72 18.95
N GLU A 207 2.34 -15.75 19.64
CA GLU A 207 3.72 -15.82 20.14
C GLU A 207 4.75 -15.82 19.00
N GLY A 208 4.42 -16.48 17.89
CA GLY A 208 5.24 -16.47 16.68
C GLY A 208 5.30 -15.09 16.02
N VAL A 209 4.21 -14.31 16.06
CA VAL A 209 4.19 -12.94 15.55
C VAL A 209 4.99 -12.01 16.47
N ILE A 210 4.76 -12.08 17.78
CA ILE A 210 5.49 -11.31 18.80
C ILE A 210 7.01 -11.55 18.64
N THR A 211 7.42 -12.80 18.49
CA THR A 211 8.84 -13.17 18.31
C THR A 211 9.44 -12.49 17.07
N LYS A 212 8.74 -12.47 15.94
CA LYS A 212 9.20 -11.81 14.71
C LYS A 212 9.31 -10.29 14.86
N PHE A 213 8.37 -9.66 15.57
CA PHE A 213 8.44 -8.23 15.83
C PHE A 213 9.60 -7.90 16.78
N LYS A 214 9.82 -8.72 17.82
CA LYS A 214 11.00 -8.57 18.70
C LYS A 214 12.32 -8.71 17.95
N SER A 215 12.42 -9.62 16.99
CA SER A 215 13.64 -9.71 16.16
C SER A 215 13.80 -8.51 15.24
N LEU A 216 12.69 -7.94 14.74
CA LEU A 216 12.70 -6.78 13.85
C LEU A 216 13.23 -5.52 14.55
N ILE A 217 12.72 -5.19 15.74
CA ILE A 217 13.06 -3.94 16.44
C ILE A 217 14.54 -3.83 16.85
N ARG A 218 15.24 -4.97 16.89
CA ARG A 218 16.68 -5.07 17.16
C ARG A 218 17.54 -4.73 15.94
N ILE A 219 16.93 -4.62 14.76
CA ILE A 219 17.58 -4.18 13.52
C ILE A 219 17.45 -2.65 13.47
N PRO A 220 18.53 -1.89 13.24
CA PRO A 220 18.43 -0.44 13.07
C PRO A 220 17.50 -0.07 11.90
N GLY A 221 16.55 0.83 12.14
CA GLY A 221 15.56 1.30 11.17
C GLY A 221 14.35 1.97 11.84
N GLU A 222 13.52 2.61 11.00
CA GLU A 222 12.27 3.25 11.41
C GLU A 222 11.16 2.18 11.48
N TRP A 223 10.94 1.63 12.68
CA TRP A 223 10.01 0.51 12.90
C TRP A 223 8.80 0.89 13.74
N ASP A 224 8.50 2.19 13.87
CA ASP A 224 7.48 2.74 14.77
C ASP A 224 6.14 2.00 14.75
N ILE A 225 5.61 1.74 13.55
CA ILE A 225 4.32 1.05 13.38
C ILE A 225 4.36 -0.35 14.01
N PHE A 226 5.48 -1.07 13.86
CA PHE A 226 5.64 -2.41 14.40
C PHE A 226 5.94 -2.38 15.90
N VAL A 227 6.68 -1.38 16.39
CA VAL A 227 6.96 -1.19 17.82
C VAL A 227 5.67 -0.91 18.57
N LEU A 228 4.88 0.06 18.12
CA LEU A 228 3.60 0.41 18.74
C LEU A 228 2.65 -0.80 18.75
N LYS A 229 2.61 -1.55 17.65
CA LYS A 229 1.79 -2.76 17.59
C LYS A 229 2.31 -3.88 18.49
N LEU A 230 3.62 -4.05 18.62
CA LEU A 230 4.22 -5.02 19.54
C LEU A 230 3.86 -4.69 20.99
N VAL A 231 3.93 -3.42 21.38
CA VAL A 231 3.53 -2.96 22.71
C VAL A 231 2.06 -3.31 22.98
N GLU A 232 1.17 -3.00 22.03
CA GLU A 232 -0.26 -3.34 22.13
C GLU A 232 -0.49 -4.85 22.28
N MET A 233 0.23 -5.68 21.50
CA MET A 233 0.15 -7.14 21.58
C MET A 233 0.65 -7.67 22.94
N LEU A 234 1.70 -7.09 23.51
CA LEU A 234 2.24 -7.50 24.81
C LEU A 234 1.31 -7.10 25.95
N GLU A 235 0.81 -5.86 25.95
CA GLU A 235 -0.16 -5.38 26.95
C GLU A 235 -1.43 -6.22 26.93
N SER A 236 -2.01 -6.48 25.74
CA SER A 236 -3.23 -7.31 25.61
C SER A 236 -3.01 -8.78 26.01
N SER A 237 -1.79 -9.30 25.87
CA SER A 237 -1.42 -10.66 26.29
C SER A 237 -1.06 -10.77 27.78
N GLY A 238 -1.10 -9.65 28.53
CA GLY A 238 -0.72 -9.60 29.95
C GLY A 238 0.80 -9.65 30.21
N LYS A 239 1.64 -9.55 29.17
CA LYS A 239 3.11 -9.59 29.24
C LYS A 239 3.70 -8.19 29.41
N ILE A 240 3.17 -7.45 30.38
CA ILE A 240 3.47 -6.02 30.56
C ILE A 240 4.96 -5.82 30.90
N GLU A 241 5.54 -6.76 31.64
CA GLU A 241 6.96 -6.77 32.01
C GLU A 241 7.92 -6.80 30.81
N GLU A 242 7.49 -7.34 29.66
CA GLU A 242 8.30 -7.41 28.45
C GLU A 242 8.28 -6.09 27.65
N VAL A 243 7.33 -5.19 27.92
CA VAL A 243 7.16 -3.93 27.17
C VAL A 243 8.34 -3.00 27.39
N GLN A 244 8.78 -2.85 28.64
CA GLN A 244 9.93 -2.01 28.97
C GLN A 244 11.20 -2.49 28.25
N GLU A 245 11.45 -3.81 28.24
CA GLU A 245 12.60 -4.41 27.55
C GLU A 245 12.57 -4.08 26.06
N VAL A 246 11.42 -4.27 25.42
CA VAL A 246 11.20 -3.99 23.99
C VAL A 246 11.46 -2.51 23.65
N LEU A 247 10.95 -1.59 24.46
CA LEU A 247 11.14 -0.15 24.24
C LEU A 247 12.59 0.27 24.48
N CYS A 248 13.25 -0.31 25.49
CA CYS A 248 14.67 -0.10 25.73
C CYS A 248 15.52 -0.60 24.55
N ASP A 249 15.24 -1.81 24.05
CA ASP A 249 15.93 -2.39 22.90
C ASP A 249 15.77 -1.50 21.67
N TYR A 250 14.55 -1.03 21.39
CA TYR A 250 14.29 -0.15 20.24
C TYR A 250 15.03 1.20 20.35
N ALA A 251 14.98 1.85 21.51
CA ALA A 251 15.68 3.12 21.74
C ALA A 251 17.21 2.97 21.64
N LYS A 252 17.77 1.86 22.15
CA LYS A 252 19.21 1.58 22.06
C LYS A 252 19.65 1.29 20.61
N CYS A 253 18.90 0.45 19.90
CA CYS A 253 19.20 0.10 18.51
C CYS A 253 19.02 1.30 17.55
N ASN A 254 18.18 2.27 17.92
CA ASN A 254 17.85 3.44 17.13
C ASN A 254 18.08 4.73 17.93
N SER A 255 19.30 4.91 18.45
CA SER A 255 19.62 6.00 19.38
C SER A 255 19.38 7.40 18.82
N CYS A 256 19.51 7.60 17.51
CA CYS A 256 19.22 8.87 16.84
C CYS A 256 17.73 9.07 16.53
N HIS A 257 16.90 8.05 16.69
CA HIS A 257 15.48 8.10 16.37
C HIS A 257 14.67 8.53 17.59
N LEU A 258 14.19 9.78 17.57
CA LEU A 258 13.56 10.42 18.73
C LEU A 258 12.38 9.62 19.28
N ASN A 259 11.59 9.00 18.41
CA ASN A 259 10.40 8.27 18.84
C ASN A 259 10.71 7.09 19.75
N GLY A 260 11.88 6.44 19.61
CA GLY A 260 12.25 5.33 20.50
C GLY A 260 12.35 5.79 21.95
N HIS A 261 12.95 6.97 22.15
CA HIS A 261 13.04 7.61 23.47
C HIS A 261 11.69 8.12 23.97
N ILE A 262 10.87 8.70 23.08
CA ILE A 262 9.51 9.17 23.41
C ILE A 262 8.66 8.00 23.92
N TYR A 263 8.59 6.90 23.17
CA TYR A 263 7.76 5.74 23.53
C TYR A 263 8.18 5.16 24.89
N LEU A 264 9.49 5.04 25.14
CA LEU A 264 9.98 4.58 26.44
C LEU A 264 9.61 5.54 27.57
N CYS A 265 9.81 6.85 27.40
CA CYS A 265 9.49 7.84 28.43
C CYS A 265 7.98 7.90 28.72
N GLU A 266 7.14 7.83 27.68
CA GLU A 266 5.68 7.79 27.86
C GLU A 266 5.24 6.55 28.62
N TYR A 267 5.82 5.38 28.31
CA TYR A 267 5.55 4.14 29.02
C TYR A 267 5.97 4.24 30.50
N LEU A 268 7.20 4.67 30.79
CA LEU A 268 7.69 4.81 32.15
C LEU A 268 6.81 5.78 32.97
N ARG A 269 6.41 6.91 32.36
CA ARG A 269 5.51 7.89 32.98
C ARG A 269 4.12 7.32 33.27
N LYS A 270 3.56 6.50 32.36
CA LYS A 270 2.22 5.91 32.53
C LYS A 270 2.16 4.90 33.68
N HIS A 271 3.29 4.26 33.99
CA HIS A 271 3.37 3.17 34.95
C HIS A 271 4.11 3.54 36.26
N ASP A 272 4.43 4.83 36.46
CA ASP A 272 5.20 5.33 37.62
C ASP A 272 6.53 4.55 37.83
N LEU A 273 7.21 4.23 36.72
CA LEU A 273 8.44 3.44 36.69
C LEU A 273 9.70 4.32 36.66
N ASP A 274 10.85 3.66 36.88
CA ASP A 274 12.20 4.20 37.10
C ASP A 274 12.51 5.60 36.52
N SER A 275 12.62 6.57 37.44
CA SER A 275 12.92 7.97 37.13
C SER A 275 14.32 8.21 36.58
N GLU A 276 15.30 7.33 36.86
CA GLU A 276 16.67 7.50 36.40
C GLU A 276 16.80 7.18 34.91
N ILE A 277 16.21 6.06 34.48
CA ILE A 277 16.14 5.67 33.05
C ILE A 277 15.42 6.76 32.23
N MET A 278 14.31 7.29 32.77
CA MET A 278 13.58 8.38 32.12
C MET A 278 14.43 9.64 31.96
N LEU A 279 15.17 10.04 33.00
CA LEU A 279 16.03 11.22 32.97
C LEU A 279 17.12 11.11 31.90
N ASP A 280 17.72 9.93 31.74
CA ASP A 280 18.77 9.72 30.74
C ASP A 280 18.26 9.80 29.30
N HIS A 281 17.09 9.23 29.03
CA HIS A 281 16.49 9.31 27.70
C HIS A 281 15.99 10.73 27.40
N LEU A 282 15.47 11.46 28.39
CA LEU A 282 15.13 12.89 28.24
C LEU A 282 16.36 13.76 27.91
N LYS A 283 17.51 13.49 28.54
CA LYS A 283 18.78 14.17 28.18
C LYS A 283 19.16 13.85 26.74
N MET A 284 19.12 12.58 26.33
CA MET A 284 19.42 12.17 24.96
C MET A 284 18.52 12.87 23.94
N MET A 285 17.22 12.97 24.21
CA MET A 285 16.28 13.70 23.36
C MET A 285 16.65 15.19 23.22
N ASN A 286 17.07 15.84 24.30
CA ASN A 286 17.53 17.23 24.25
C ASN A 286 18.82 17.40 23.42
N PHE A 287 19.71 16.41 23.39
CA PHE A 287 20.91 16.44 22.55
C PHE A 287 20.61 16.20 21.06
N ILE A 288 19.58 15.42 20.73
CA ILE A 288 19.20 15.12 19.34
C ILE A 288 18.51 16.31 18.66
N ASN A 289 17.85 17.18 19.43
CA ASN A 289 17.14 18.37 18.93
C ASN A 289 18.04 19.59 18.64
N VAL A 290 19.37 19.46 18.70
CA VAL A 290 20.37 20.51 18.44
C VAL A 290 21.16 20.18 17.17
#